data_AF-A0A6P9F0H1-F1
#
_entry.id   AF-A0A6P9F0H1-F1
#
_cell.length_a   1.000
_cell.length_b   1.000
_cell.length_c   1.000
_cell.angle_alpha   90.00
_cell.angle_beta   90.00
_cell.angle_gamma   90.00
#
_symmetry.space_group_name_H-M   'P 1'
#
loop_
_entity.id
_entity.type
_entity.pdbx_description
1 polymer ?
#
loop_
_entity_poly.entity_id
_entity_poly.type
_entity_poly.pdbx_seq_one_letter_code
_entity_poly.pdbx_strand_id
1 'polypeptide(L)'
;MTGTLLMSLVSCLIAISQASLINRCDLARVLHKEDLDGFEGYSLNDWLCLAFVESKFNISKVNENADGSFDYGIFQINSHSWCNDYQSHSENICHEDCQDLLSPNLLSTISCAKKIVSGAGGMKNWVAWRLHCAGRPLSYWMTGCFLG
;
A
#
# COMPACT_ATOMS: atom_id res chain seq x y z
N MET A 1 -51.98 -8.18 -34.27
CA MET A 1 -51.51 -8.04 -32.88
C MET A 1 -50.09 -7.52 -32.95
N THR A 2 -49.93 -6.23 -32.68
CA THR A 2 -48.71 -5.45 -32.87
C THR A 2 -47.68 -5.80 -31.81
N GLY A 3 -46.49 -6.25 -32.23
CA GLY A 3 -45.38 -6.55 -31.34
C GLY A 3 -44.75 -5.26 -30.79
N THR A 4 -44.59 -5.19 -29.48
CA THR A 4 -43.85 -4.13 -28.79
C THR A 4 -42.38 -4.53 -28.69
N LEU A 5 -41.50 -3.81 -29.38
CA LEU A 5 -40.05 -3.92 -29.25
C LEU A 5 -39.62 -3.29 -27.91
N LEU A 6 -39.12 -4.10 -26.98
CA LEU A 6 -38.43 -3.61 -25.77
C LEU A 6 -36.99 -3.25 -26.13
N MET A 7 -36.71 -1.95 -26.31
CA MET A 7 -35.35 -1.44 -26.40
C MET A 7 -34.74 -1.39 -24.99
N SER A 8 -33.94 -2.41 -24.65
CA SER A 8 -33.14 -2.44 -23.43
C SER A 8 -31.94 -1.50 -23.57
N LEU A 9 -31.90 -0.43 -22.77
CA LEU A 9 -30.74 0.45 -22.63
C LEU A 9 -29.68 -0.26 -21.78
N VAL A 10 -28.72 -0.92 -22.44
CA VAL A 10 -27.52 -1.46 -21.78
C VAL A 10 -26.65 -0.28 -21.34
N SER A 11 -26.74 0.09 -20.06
CA SER A 11 -25.81 1.03 -19.44
C SER A 11 -24.46 0.33 -19.26
N CYS A 12 -23.49 0.68 -20.11
CA CYS A 12 -22.13 0.18 -20.02
C CYS A 12 -21.46 0.79 -18.79
N LEU A 13 -21.42 0.05 -17.67
CA LEU A 13 -20.54 0.36 -16.54
C LEU A 13 -19.11 0.17 -17.03
N ILE A 14 -18.46 1.25 -17.44
CA ILE A 14 -17.02 1.24 -17.69
C ILE A 14 -16.36 1.06 -16.32
N ALA A 15 -16.05 -0.17 -15.96
CA ALA A 15 -15.13 -0.45 -14.87
C ALA A 15 -13.76 0.10 -15.30
N ILE A 16 -13.41 1.29 -14.83
CA ILE A 16 -12.05 1.81 -14.99
C ILE A 16 -11.17 0.85 -14.19
N SER A 17 -10.47 -0.06 -14.89
CA SER A 17 -9.41 -0.85 -14.28
C SER A 17 -8.28 0.13 -13.96
N GLN A 18 -8.29 0.69 -12.75
CA GLN A 18 -7.15 1.46 -12.26
C GLN A 18 -5.95 0.51 -12.21
N ALA A 19 -4.85 0.92 -12.84
CA ALA A 19 -3.61 0.15 -12.77
C ALA A 19 -3.20 0.04 -11.31
N SER A 20 -3.06 -1.18 -10.80
CA SER A 20 -2.65 -1.43 -9.42
C SER A 20 -1.15 -1.26 -9.20
N LEU A 21 -0.35 -1.13 -10.27
CA LEU A 21 1.10 -0.93 -10.18
C LEU A 21 1.43 0.55 -10.26
N ILE A 22 2.11 1.07 -9.23
CA ILE A 22 2.66 2.43 -9.24
C ILE A 22 4.09 2.44 -9.78
N ASN A 23 4.46 3.45 -10.57
CA ASN A 23 5.84 3.65 -10.96
C ASN A 23 6.69 4.07 -9.74
N ARG A 24 7.92 3.57 -9.65
CA ARG A 24 8.86 3.90 -8.57
C ARG A 24 9.00 5.41 -8.30
N CYS A 25 9.16 6.22 -9.34
CA CYS A 25 9.35 7.67 -9.15
C CYS A 25 8.05 8.40 -8.85
N ASP A 26 6.90 7.89 -9.29
CA ASP A 26 5.61 8.43 -8.90
C ASP A 26 5.31 8.14 -7.43
N LEU A 27 5.62 6.92 -6.98
CA LEU A 27 5.59 6.58 -5.56
C LEU A 27 6.53 7.49 -4.76
N ALA A 28 7.78 7.68 -5.21
CA ALA A 28 8.72 8.58 -4.54
C ALA A 28 8.15 10.00 -4.36
N ARG A 29 7.48 10.54 -5.38
CA ARG A 29 6.85 11.86 -5.33
C ARG A 29 5.69 11.91 -4.34
N VAL A 30 4.84 10.88 -4.32
CA VAL A 30 3.74 10.77 -3.34
C VAL A 30 4.32 10.71 -1.92
N LEU A 31 5.27 9.81 -1.67
CA LEU A 31 5.87 9.66 -0.34
C LEU A 31 6.58 10.95 0.12
N HIS A 32 7.26 11.65 -0.80
CA HIS A 32 7.89 12.93 -0.50
C HIS A 32 6.85 14.00 -0.13
N LYS A 33 5.77 14.11 -0.91
CA LYS A 33 4.67 15.05 -0.67
C LYS A 33 3.98 14.79 0.67
N GLU A 34 3.92 13.53 1.09
CA GLU A 34 3.36 13.12 2.37
C GLU A 34 4.40 13.06 3.50
N ASP A 35 5.50 13.82 3.40
CA ASP A 35 6.52 14.00 4.45
C ASP A 35 7.15 12.70 4.98
N LEU A 36 7.40 11.72 4.10
CA LEU A 36 8.09 10.48 4.48
C LEU A 36 9.60 10.53 4.31
N ASP A 37 10.15 11.53 3.63
CA ASP A 37 11.60 11.66 3.50
C ASP A 37 12.24 12.10 4.81
N GLY A 38 12.95 11.19 5.48
CA GLY A 38 13.55 11.41 6.80
C GLY A 38 12.60 11.15 7.98
N PHE A 39 11.35 10.72 7.73
CA PHE A 39 10.40 10.41 8.79
C PHE A 39 10.95 9.29 9.69
N GLU A 40 11.08 9.57 11.00
CA GLU A 40 11.70 8.68 11.99
C GLU A 40 13.11 8.19 11.59
N GLY A 41 13.84 8.99 10.79
CA GLY A 41 15.18 8.67 10.32
C GLY A 41 15.24 7.76 9.08
N TYR A 42 14.12 7.46 8.44
CA TYR A 42 14.06 6.64 7.21
C TYR A 42 13.95 7.51 5.97
N SER A 43 14.82 7.27 4.98
CA SER A 43 14.82 8.02 3.72
C SER A 43 13.77 7.51 2.73
N LEU A 44 13.47 8.27 1.68
CA LEU A 44 12.63 7.76 0.58
C LEU A 44 13.16 6.43 -0.01
N ASN A 45 14.47 6.22 0.00
CA ASN A 45 15.04 4.96 -0.51
C ASN A 45 14.61 3.75 0.33
N ASP A 46 14.46 3.92 1.65
CA ASP A 46 13.98 2.88 2.56
C ASP A 46 12.53 2.52 2.26
N TRP A 47 11.68 3.53 2.08
CA TRP A 47 10.26 3.35 1.74
C TRP A 47 10.05 2.71 0.36
N LEU A 48 10.84 3.10 -0.64
CA LEU A 48 10.79 2.50 -1.97
C LEU A 48 11.28 1.05 -1.94
N CYS A 49 12.33 0.76 -1.16
CA CYS A 49 12.79 -0.61 -0.95
C CYS A 49 11.70 -1.46 -0.30
N LEU A 50 11.07 -0.96 0.77
CA LEU A 50 9.95 -1.61 1.47
C LEU A 50 8.83 -1.96 0.48
N ALA A 51 8.31 -0.98 -0.25
CA ALA A 51 7.23 -1.20 -1.22
C ALA A 51 7.61 -2.26 -2.27
N PHE A 52 8.86 -2.28 -2.74
CA PHE A 52 9.27 -3.26 -3.72
C PHE A 52 9.39 -4.68 -3.14
N VAL A 53 9.98 -4.84 -1.96
CA VAL A 53 10.18 -6.17 -1.37
C VAL A 53 8.85 -6.77 -0.92
N GLU A 54 7.93 -5.95 -0.42
CA GLU A 54 6.61 -6.38 0.05
C GLU A 54 5.64 -6.65 -1.11
N SER A 55 5.48 -5.72 -2.04
CA SER A 55 4.41 -5.78 -3.04
C SER A 55 4.85 -5.69 -4.50
N LYS A 56 6.14 -5.46 -4.78
CA LYS A 56 6.62 -5.12 -6.12
C LYS A 56 5.90 -3.88 -6.69
N PHE A 57 5.60 -2.91 -5.81
CA PHE A 57 4.83 -1.70 -6.13
C PHE A 57 3.37 -1.93 -6.52
N ASN A 58 2.80 -3.08 -6.15
CA ASN A 58 1.38 -3.36 -6.35
C ASN A 58 0.56 -2.80 -5.19
N ILE A 59 -0.14 -1.68 -5.45
CA ILE A 59 -1.00 -0.96 -4.51
C ILE A 59 -2.13 -1.83 -3.99
N SER A 60 -2.67 -2.74 -4.80
CA SER A 60 -3.83 -3.55 -4.44
C SER A 60 -3.45 -5.01 -4.14
N LYS A 61 -2.21 -5.28 -3.74
CA LYS A 61 -1.79 -6.64 -3.39
C LYS A 61 -2.43 -7.07 -2.08
N VAL A 62 -2.99 -8.28 -2.06
CA VAL A 62 -3.49 -8.94 -0.86
C VAL A 62 -2.84 -10.31 -0.76
N ASN A 63 -2.34 -10.64 0.43
CA ASN A 63 -1.73 -11.94 0.73
C ASN A 63 -2.38 -12.53 1.97
N GLU A 64 -2.69 -13.82 1.94
CA GLU A 64 -3.18 -14.58 3.10
C GLU A 64 -1.99 -15.13 3.90
N ASN A 65 -2.08 -15.05 5.22
CA ASN A 65 -1.10 -15.60 6.16
C ASN A 65 -1.58 -16.93 6.74
N ALA A 66 -0.64 -17.71 7.26
CA ALA A 66 -0.92 -19.04 7.80
C ALA A 66 -1.84 -19.03 9.04
N ASP A 67 -1.94 -17.89 9.75
CA ASP A 67 -2.83 -17.69 10.88
C ASP A 67 -4.25 -17.23 10.49
N GLY A 68 -4.52 -17.09 9.19
CA GLY A 68 -5.79 -16.63 8.63
C GLY A 68 -5.95 -15.11 8.57
N SER A 69 -4.95 -14.34 9.01
CA SER A 69 -4.90 -12.90 8.77
C SER A 69 -4.46 -12.60 7.33
N PHE A 70 -4.63 -11.35 6.89
CA PHE A 70 -4.26 -10.92 5.54
C PHE A 70 -3.38 -9.68 5.58
N ASP A 71 -2.46 -9.57 4.63
CA ASP A 71 -1.63 -8.39 4.42
C ASP A 71 -2.12 -7.57 3.24
N TYR A 72 -2.30 -6.27 3.46
CA TYR A 72 -2.96 -5.37 2.52
C TYR A 72 -2.02 -4.33 1.93
N GLY A 73 -2.16 -4.16 0.63
CA GLY A 73 -1.66 -3.03 -0.14
C GLY A 73 -0.14 -2.97 -0.30
N ILE A 74 0.33 -1.80 -0.70
CA ILE A 74 1.72 -1.62 -1.16
C ILE A 74 2.78 -1.95 -0.11
N PHE A 75 2.45 -1.76 1.18
CA PHE A 75 3.32 -2.06 2.31
C PHE A 75 2.95 -3.35 3.05
N GLN A 76 1.98 -4.13 2.54
CA GLN A 76 1.55 -5.40 3.13
C GLN A 76 1.25 -5.26 4.63
N ILE A 77 0.34 -4.35 4.96
CA ILE A 77 -0.07 -4.06 6.34
C ILE A 77 -1.06 -5.14 6.80
N ASN A 78 -0.74 -5.80 7.91
CA ASN A 78 -1.46 -6.98 8.39
C ASN A 78 -2.77 -6.66 9.14
N SER A 79 -3.85 -7.41 8.86
CA SER A 79 -5.17 -7.23 9.48
C SER A 79 -5.29 -7.73 10.91
N HIS A 80 -4.41 -8.62 11.38
CA HIS A 80 -4.42 -9.04 12.78
C HIS A 80 -4.17 -7.86 13.72
N SER A 81 -3.27 -6.95 13.33
CA SER A 81 -2.80 -5.87 14.21
C SER A 81 -3.25 -4.47 13.81
N TRP A 82 -3.25 -4.15 12.52
CA TRP A 82 -3.19 -2.74 12.10
C TRP A 82 -4.50 -2.20 11.54
N CYS A 83 -5.21 -2.97 10.73
CA CYS A 83 -6.47 -2.57 10.10
C CYS A 83 -7.53 -3.65 10.32
N ASN A 84 -8.80 -3.32 10.14
CA ASN A 84 -9.90 -4.29 10.27
C ASN A 84 -10.42 -4.70 8.88
N ASP A 85 -10.39 -6.00 8.58
CA ASP A 85 -10.95 -6.59 7.36
C ASP A 85 -12.32 -7.23 7.56
N TYR A 86 -12.81 -7.27 8.80
CA TYR A 86 -14.04 -7.92 9.24
C TYR A 86 -14.15 -9.42 8.90
N GLN A 87 -13.03 -10.07 8.60
CA GLN A 87 -12.94 -11.50 8.29
C GLN A 87 -12.21 -12.27 9.40
N SER A 88 -11.27 -11.63 10.09
CA SER A 88 -10.51 -12.20 11.20
C SER A 88 -10.49 -11.28 12.42
N HIS A 89 -10.00 -11.75 13.57
CA HIS A 89 -9.79 -10.89 14.74
C HIS A 89 -8.75 -9.82 14.44
N SER A 90 -9.00 -8.58 14.85
CA SER A 90 -8.12 -7.44 14.61
C SER A 90 -8.03 -6.52 15.83
N GLU A 91 -6.82 -6.11 16.18
CA GLU A 91 -6.57 -5.02 17.15
C GLU A 91 -6.86 -3.63 16.55
N ASN A 92 -6.90 -3.53 15.23
CA ASN A 92 -7.19 -2.31 14.45
C ASN A 92 -6.48 -1.06 14.99
N ILE A 93 -5.16 -1.16 15.21
CA ILE A 93 -4.38 -0.08 15.80
C ILE A 93 -4.44 1.19 14.96
N CYS A 94 -4.50 1.11 13.64
CA CYS A 94 -4.61 2.29 12.78
C CYS A 94 -6.00 2.91 12.75
N HIS A 95 -7.04 2.21 13.22
CA HIS A 95 -8.44 2.61 13.07
C HIS A 95 -8.86 2.80 11.60
N GLU A 96 -8.39 1.88 10.74
CA GLU A 96 -8.59 1.93 9.28
C GLU A 96 -9.28 0.64 8.81
N ASP A 97 -10.12 0.75 7.78
CA ASP A 97 -10.60 -0.42 7.04
C ASP A 97 -9.45 -0.93 6.16
N CYS A 98 -9.18 -2.24 6.18
CA CYS A 98 -8.12 -2.82 5.35
C CYS A 98 -8.36 -2.58 3.84
N GLN A 99 -9.61 -2.40 3.40
CA GLN A 99 -9.93 -2.08 2.01
C GLN A 99 -9.41 -0.70 1.59
N ASP A 100 -9.37 0.27 2.51
CA ASP A 100 -8.85 1.61 2.22
C ASP A 100 -7.33 1.59 1.93
N LEU A 101 -6.62 0.57 2.43
CA LEU A 101 -5.20 0.37 2.17
C LEU A 101 -4.89 -0.09 0.74
N LEU A 102 -5.91 -0.51 -0.01
CA LEU A 102 -5.83 -0.88 -1.42
C LEU A 102 -6.08 0.32 -2.36
N SER A 103 -6.33 1.50 -1.79
CA SER A 103 -6.64 2.71 -2.55
C SER A 103 -5.42 3.27 -3.29
N PRO A 104 -5.57 3.69 -4.56
CA PRO A 104 -4.52 4.33 -5.34
C PRO A 104 -4.11 5.72 -4.80
N ASN A 105 -4.93 6.33 -3.94
CA ASN A 105 -4.64 7.61 -3.29
C ASN A 105 -3.55 7.47 -2.20
N LEU A 106 -3.28 6.26 -1.68
CA LEU A 106 -2.23 5.90 -0.70
C LEU A 106 -2.28 6.62 0.66
N LEU A 107 -3.18 7.59 0.90
CA LEU A 107 -3.17 8.36 2.16
C LEU A 107 -3.43 7.49 3.40
N SER A 108 -4.44 6.61 3.40
CA SER A 108 -4.68 5.68 4.52
C SER A 108 -3.49 4.75 4.74
N THR A 109 -2.90 4.24 3.65
CA THR A 109 -1.70 3.40 3.70
C THR A 109 -0.50 4.12 4.31
N ILE A 110 -0.26 5.37 3.93
CA ILE A 110 0.84 6.20 4.46
C ILE A 110 0.59 6.58 5.91
N SER A 111 -0.64 6.96 6.28
CA SER A 111 -1.03 7.27 7.66
C SER A 111 -0.76 6.09 8.60
N CYS A 112 -1.23 4.89 8.21
CA CYS A 112 -1.00 3.68 9.00
C CYS A 112 0.49 3.30 9.05
N ALA A 113 1.22 3.41 7.95
CA ALA A 113 2.66 3.14 7.92
C ALA A 113 3.45 4.10 8.84
N LYS A 114 3.10 5.38 8.90
CA LYS A 114 3.69 6.33 9.86
C LYS A 114 3.44 5.87 11.30
N LYS A 115 2.23 5.42 11.62
CA LYS A 115 1.89 4.91 12.97
C LYS A 115 2.73 3.68 13.35
N ILE A 116 2.94 2.76 12.42
CA ILE A 116 3.80 1.59 12.63
C ILE A 116 5.25 2.01 12.89
N VAL A 117 5.77 2.92 12.06
CA VAL A 117 7.18 3.35 12.14
C VAL A 117 7.48 4.21 13.36
N SER A 118 6.53 5.01 13.84
CA SER A 118 6.67 5.73 15.13
C SER A 118 6.54 4.81 16.35
N GLY A 119 6.12 3.55 16.15
CA GLY A 119 6.05 2.54 17.20
C GLY A 119 7.39 1.87 17.50
N ALA A 120 7.37 0.94 18.47
CA ALA A 120 8.54 0.14 18.80
C ALA A 120 9.03 -0.65 17.58
N GLY A 121 10.33 -0.56 17.27
CA GLY A 121 10.96 -1.30 16.18
C GLY A 121 11.02 -0.57 14.83
N GLY A 122 10.24 0.50 14.63
CA GLY A 122 10.27 1.27 13.38
C GLY A 122 9.99 0.41 12.14
N MET A 123 10.76 0.61 11.06
CA MET A 123 10.65 -0.24 9.87
C MET A 123 11.04 -1.70 10.09
N LYS A 124 11.65 -2.07 11.21
CA LYS A 124 12.01 -3.48 11.49
C LYS A 124 10.79 -4.37 11.75
N ASN A 125 9.60 -3.78 11.91
CA ASN A 125 8.32 -4.50 11.93
C ASN A 125 8.05 -5.23 10.60
N TRP A 126 8.59 -4.73 9.48
CA TRP A 126 8.55 -5.44 8.21
C TRP A 126 9.73 -6.39 8.07
N VAL A 127 9.45 -7.70 8.12
CA VAL A 127 10.47 -8.75 8.03
C VAL A 127 11.20 -8.69 6.69
N ALA A 128 10.50 -8.48 5.57
CA ALA A 128 11.14 -8.42 4.25
C ALA A 128 12.08 -7.20 4.15
N TRP A 129 11.68 -6.04 4.67
CA TRP A 129 12.57 -4.87 4.74
C TRP A 129 13.82 -5.14 5.57
N ARG A 130 13.69 -5.80 6.73
CA ARG A 130 14.84 -6.16 7.56
C ARG A 130 15.84 -7.06 6.83
N LEU A 131 15.36 -8.00 6.02
CA LEU A 131 16.21 -8.95 5.29
C LEU A 131 16.83 -8.36 4.02
N HIS A 132 16.09 -7.49 3.33
CA HIS A 132 16.40 -7.08 1.96
C HIS A 132 16.73 -5.59 1.80
N CYS A 133 16.53 -4.76 2.82
CA CYS A 133 16.75 -3.31 2.75
C CYS A 133 17.68 -2.81 3.87
N ALA A 134 17.45 -3.22 5.12
CA ALA A 134 18.18 -2.71 6.27
C ALA A 134 19.71 -2.89 6.13
N GLY A 135 20.46 -1.80 6.32
CA GLY A 135 21.93 -1.80 6.29
C GLY A 135 22.55 -1.99 4.89
N ARG A 136 21.75 -1.93 3.82
CA ARG A 136 22.24 -2.06 2.44
C ARG A 136 22.37 -0.69 1.77
N PRO A 137 23.20 -0.56 0.72
CA PRO A 137 23.21 0.64 -0.10
C PRO A 137 21.90 0.74 -0.91
N LEU A 138 21.08 1.75 -0.60
CA LEU A 138 19.74 1.94 -1.19
C LEU A 138 19.67 3.11 -2.18
N SER A 139 20.78 3.80 -2.46
CA SER A 139 20.80 5.03 -3.28
C SER A 139 20.24 4.87 -4.70
N TYR A 140 20.25 3.65 -5.25
CA TYR A 140 19.68 3.38 -6.57
C TYR A 140 18.16 3.60 -6.62
N TRP A 141 17.45 3.52 -5.50
CA TRP A 141 16.00 3.68 -5.43
C TRP A 141 15.51 5.08 -5.81
N MET A 142 16.36 6.10 -5.68
CA MET A 142 16.05 7.46 -6.13
C MET A 142 16.76 7.85 -7.43
N THR A 143 17.59 6.98 -8.00
CA THR A 143 18.32 7.30 -9.25
C THR A 143 17.34 7.58 -10.38
N GLY A 144 17.47 8.76 -11.01
CA GLY A 144 16.62 9.20 -12.12
C GLY A 144 15.22 9.67 -11.71
N CYS A 145 14.89 9.75 -10.42
CA CYS A 145 13.63 10.34 -9.95
C CYS A 145 13.79 11.84 -9.70
N PHE A 146 12.82 12.63 -10.15
CA PHE A 146 12.74 14.07 -9.93
C PHE A 146 11.51 14.38 -9.08
N LEU A 147 11.71 15.10 -7.98
CA LEU A 147 10.68 15.43 -6.98
C LEU A 147 10.06 16.82 -7.16
N GLY A 148 10.58 17.62 -8.10
CA GLY A 148 10.09 18.96 -8.43
C GLY A 148 9.01 18.95 -9.52
#